data_AF-A0AAN7EC94-F1
#
_entry.id   AF-A0AAN7EC94-F1
#
_cell.length_a   1.000
_cell.length_b   1.000
_cell.length_c   1.000
_cell.angle_alpha   90.00
_cell.angle_beta   90.00
_cell.angle_gamma   90.00
#
_symmetry.space_group_name_H-M   'P 1'
#
loop_
_entity.id
_entity.type
_entity.pdbx_description
1 polymer ?
#
loop_
_entity_poly.entity_id
_entity_poly.type
_entity_poly.pdbx_seq_one_letter_code
_entity_poly.pdbx_strand_id
1 'polypeptide(L)'
;MKVTELHDIPWVLTGDFNEPLIEDDKFGGRPMSVSRSLSLKECLDKCNIIDIGFTGARFTWTNKRPLQTFIQERIDRFSMNPSWCLLFPNSKVVHLTRCHSDHCPILLNM
;
A
#
# COMPACT_ATOMS: atom_id res chain seq x y z
N MET A 1 -21.03 -1.84 10.68
CA MET A 1 -20.83 -3.15 10.05
C MET A 1 -19.45 -3.14 9.42
N LYS A 2 -18.50 -3.89 9.98
CA LYS A 2 -17.17 -4.02 9.36
C LYS A 2 -17.23 -5.13 8.33
N VAL A 3 -16.59 -4.94 7.17
CA VAL A 3 -16.50 -5.99 6.14
C VAL A 3 -15.90 -7.29 6.72
N THR A 4 -15.01 -7.15 7.69
CA THR A 4 -14.36 -8.26 8.39
C THR A 4 -15.29 -9.08 9.28
N GLU A 5 -16.47 -8.57 9.61
CA GLU A 5 -17.47 -9.27 10.42
C GLU A 5 -18.48 -10.03 9.52
N LEU A 6 -18.39 -9.88 8.20
CA LEU A 6 -19.33 -10.50 7.25
C LEU A 6 -18.98 -11.94 6.90
N HIS A 7 -17.70 -12.31 6.95
CA HIS A 7 -17.21 -13.65 6.62
C HIS A 7 -15.76 -13.86 7.11
N ASP A 8 -15.42 -15.12 7.42
CA ASP A 8 -14.05 -15.53 7.80
C ASP A 8 -13.22 -16.08 6.61
N ILE A 9 -13.64 -15.80 5.37
CA ILE A 9 -12.91 -16.26 4.19
C ILE A 9 -11.58 -15.50 4.03
N PRO A 10 -10.56 -16.11 3.38
CA PRO A 10 -9.36 -15.42 2.91
C PRO A 10 -9.71 -14.27 1.97
N TRP A 11 -9.16 -13.07 2.20
CA TRP A 11 -9.39 -11.92 1.32
C TRP A 11 -8.20 -10.97 1.28
N VAL A 12 -8.17 -10.18 0.20
CA VAL A 12 -7.14 -9.20 -0.11
C VAL A 12 -7.83 -7.85 -0.35
N LEU A 13 -7.31 -6.81 0.29
CA LEU A 13 -7.59 -5.42 0.01
C LEU A 13 -6.46 -4.89 -0.88
N THR A 14 -6.81 -4.32 -2.03
CA THR A 14 -5.81 -3.75 -2.94
C THR A 14 -6.28 -2.49 -3.61
N GLY A 15 -5.35 -1.61 -3.93
CA GLY A 15 -5.59 -0.42 -4.73
C GLY A 15 -4.76 0.78 -4.27
N ASP A 16 -5.17 1.94 -4.76
CA ASP A 16 -4.64 3.24 -4.37
C ASP A 16 -5.35 3.75 -3.11
N PHE A 17 -4.60 3.81 -2.00
CA PHE A 17 -5.08 4.34 -0.73
C PHE A 17 -4.96 5.86 -0.63
N ASN A 18 -4.19 6.48 -1.53
CA ASN A 18 -3.92 7.92 -1.57
C ASN A 18 -3.33 8.50 -0.27
N GLU A 19 -2.76 7.63 0.58
CA GLU A 19 -2.10 7.97 1.84
C GLU A 19 -0.83 7.14 2.05
N PRO A 20 0.30 7.80 2.30
CA PRO A 20 1.47 7.16 2.89
C PRO A 20 1.17 6.65 4.32
N LEU A 21 1.67 5.46 4.70
CA LEU A 21 1.47 4.90 6.05
C LEU A 21 2.53 5.36 7.05
N ILE A 22 3.79 5.37 6.63
CA ILE A 22 4.94 5.77 7.47
C ILE A 22 5.77 6.83 6.76
N GLU A 23 6.53 7.66 7.48
CA GLU A 23 7.33 8.74 6.88
C GLU A 23 8.18 8.27 5.69
N ASP A 24 8.71 7.06 5.84
CA ASP A 24 9.45 6.32 4.83
C ASP A 24 8.68 6.01 3.52
N ASP A 25 7.36 6.06 3.51
CA ASP A 25 6.54 5.92 2.31
C ASP A 25 6.45 7.21 1.49
N LYS A 26 7.12 8.30 1.90
CA LYS A 26 7.11 9.58 1.20
C LYS A 26 8.51 10.15 1.00
N PHE A 27 8.74 10.72 -0.17
CA PHE A 27 9.92 11.51 -0.48
C PHE A 27 9.53 12.87 -1.05
N GLY A 28 10.14 13.93 -0.52
CA GLY A 28 9.93 15.31 -0.96
C GLY A 28 8.55 15.88 -0.57
N GLY A 29 8.33 17.13 -0.97
CA GLY A 29 7.09 17.85 -0.68
C GLY A 29 6.90 18.19 0.80
N ARG A 30 5.64 18.37 1.22
CA ARG A 30 5.31 18.62 2.62
C ARG A 30 5.46 17.34 3.45
N PRO A 31 5.76 17.43 4.75
CA PRO A 31 5.70 16.28 5.64
C PRO A 31 4.34 15.57 5.56
N MET A 32 4.34 14.27 5.84
CA MET A 32 3.11 13.48 5.91
C MET A 32 2.15 14.04 6.96
N SER A 33 0.85 13.96 6.67
CA SER A 33 -0.17 14.18 7.69
C SER A 33 -0.26 12.98 8.63
N VAL A 34 0.23 13.17 9.87
CA VAL A 34 0.18 12.14 10.92
C VAL A 34 -1.25 11.69 11.20
N SER A 35 -2.22 12.60 11.19
CA SER A 35 -3.63 12.27 11.44
C SER A 35 -4.24 11.39 10.35
N ARG A 36 -3.94 11.66 9.06
CA ARG A 36 -4.43 10.85 7.93
C ARG A 36 -3.78 9.47 7.92
N SER A 37 -2.46 9.39 8.11
CA SER A 37 -1.75 8.13 8.25
C SER A 37 -2.27 7.29 9.41
N LEU A 38 -2.47 7.90 10.59
CA LEU A 38 -3.03 7.20 11.74
C LEU A 38 -4.45 6.70 11.49
N SER A 39 -5.29 7.50 10.82
CA SER A 39 -6.66 7.09 10.46
C SER A 39 -6.65 5.87 9.54
N LEU A 40 -5.77 5.84 8.54
CA LEU A 40 -5.62 4.68 7.67
C LEU A 40 -5.09 3.46 8.45
N LYS A 41 -4.04 3.65 9.26
CA LYS A 41 -3.47 2.59 10.09
C LYS A 41 -4.51 1.96 11.01
N GLU A 42 -5.28 2.79 11.72
CA GLU A 42 -6.36 2.30 12.58
C GLU A 42 -7.43 1.54 11.80
N CYS A 43 -7.74 1.95 10.57
CA CYS A 43 -8.69 1.24 9.72
C CYS A 43 -8.17 -0.17 9.38
N LEU A 44 -6.90 -0.28 8.96
CA LEU A 44 -6.26 -1.56 8.66
C LEU A 44 -6.18 -2.45 9.92
N ASP A 45 -5.76 -1.89 11.06
CA ASP A 45 -5.66 -2.60 12.34
C ASP A 45 -7.02 -3.11 12.81
N LYS A 46 -8.08 -2.29 12.73
CA LYS A 46 -9.46 -2.68 13.06
C LYS A 46 -9.99 -3.82 12.18
N CYS A 47 -9.42 -3.99 10.99
CA CYS A 47 -9.76 -5.05 10.04
C CYS A 47 -8.79 -6.25 10.10
N ASN A 48 -7.80 -6.25 11.01
CA ASN A 48 -6.72 -7.24 11.03
C ASN A 48 -6.05 -7.41 9.66
N ILE A 49 -5.85 -6.31 8.93
CA ILE A 49 -5.27 -6.34 7.59
C ILE A 49 -3.77 -6.08 7.67
N ILE A 50 -3.00 -6.94 7.02
CA ILE A 50 -1.54 -6.99 7.09
C ILE A 50 -0.95 -6.63 5.73
N ASP A 51 0.00 -5.71 5.70
CA ASP A 51 0.90 -5.48 4.57
C ASP A 51 2.08 -6.47 4.68
N ILE A 52 2.21 -7.40 3.72
CA ILE A 52 3.27 -8.43 3.73
C ILE A 52 4.62 -7.91 3.18
N GLY A 53 4.71 -6.61 2.90
CA GLY A 53 5.85 -6.00 2.25
C GLY A 53 5.84 -6.23 0.74
N PHE A 54 6.92 -5.78 0.09
CA PHE A 54 7.04 -5.81 -1.37
C PHE A 54 8.51 -5.91 -1.81
N THR A 55 8.71 -6.19 -3.09
CA THR A 55 10.00 -6.10 -3.78
C THR A 55 9.91 -5.10 -4.94
N GLY A 56 11.05 -4.58 -5.38
CA GLY A 56 11.12 -3.58 -6.46
C GLY A 56 11.22 -2.15 -5.94
N ALA A 57 10.68 -1.19 -6.70
CA ALA A 57 10.78 0.23 -6.38
C ALA A 57 10.04 0.58 -5.08
N ARG A 58 10.64 1.44 -4.22
CA ARG A 58 10.02 1.84 -2.94
C ARG A 58 8.70 2.58 -3.09
N PHE A 59 8.59 3.45 -4.10
CA PHE A 59 7.44 4.35 -4.28
C PHE A 59 6.61 3.92 -5.48
N THR A 60 5.29 3.91 -5.31
CA THR A 60 4.34 3.51 -6.35
C THR A 60 3.84 4.70 -7.16
N TRP A 61 3.80 5.89 -6.59
CA TRP A 61 3.37 7.12 -7.25
C TRP A 61 4.49 8.17 -7.38
N THR A 62 4.36 9.07 -8.36
CA THR A 62 5.16 10.29 -8.46
C THR A 62 4.37 11.43 -9.09
N ASN A 63 4.61 12.67 -8.64
CA ASN A 63 4.01 13.84 -9.28
C ASN A 63 4.59 14.19 -10.67
N LYS A 64 5.62 13.45 -11.15
CA LYS A 64 6.32 13.67 -12.44
C LYS A 64 6.87 15.10 -12.63
N ARG A 65 7.21 15.80 -11.54
CA ARG A 65 7.72 17.17 -11.60
C ARG A 65 9.26 17.23 -11.59
N PRO A 66 9.86 18.37 -11.96
CA PRO A 66 11.31 18.57 -11.86
C PRO A 66 11.83 18.42 -10.42
N LEU A 67 13.13 18.12 -10.29
CA LEU A 67 13.80 17.75 -9.03
C LEU A 67 13.46 18.66 -7.83
N GLN A 68 13.38 19.98 -8.02
CA GLN A 68 13.10 20.94 -6.94
C GLN A 68 11.71 20.76 -6.32
N THR A 69 10.77 20.18 -7.06
CA THR A 69 9.39 19.93 -6.62
C THR A 69 9.01 18.46 -6.74
N PHE A 70 10.00 17.58 -6.92
CA PHE A 70 9.79 16.16 -7.15
C PHE A 70 9.28 15.49 -5.88
N ILE A 71 8.20 14.72 -6.03
CA ILE A 71 7.56 13.99 -4.93
C ILE A 71 7.35 12.55 -5.40
N GLN A 72 7.62 11.62 -4.49
CA GLN A 72 7.25 10.21 -4.66
C GLN A 72 6.58 9.70 -3.39
N GLU A 73 5.61 8.80 -3.56
CA GLU A 73 4.87 8.20 -2.46
C GLU A 73 4.62 6.72 -2.71
N ARG A 74 4.54 5.92 -1.65
CA ARG A 74 3.99 4.56 -1.68
C ARG A 74 2.55 4.62 -1.18
N ILE A 75 1.61 4.66 -2.11
CA ILE A 75 0.18 4.81 -1.83
C ILE A 75 -0.65 3.66 -2.41
N ASP A 76 -0.07 2.84 -3.29
CA ASP A 76 -0.69 1.62 -3.82
C ASP A 76 -0.20 0.41 -3.02
N ARG A 77 -1.13 -0.45 -2.55
CA ARG A 77 -0.79 -1.59 -1.68
C ARG A 77 -1.67 -2.80 -1.95
N PHE A 78 -1.11 -3.98 -1.72
CA PHE A 78 -1.85 -5.19 -1.39
C PHE A 78 -1.76 -5.42 0.12
N SER A 79 -2.89 -5.66 0.76
CA SER A 79 -2.98 -5.97 2.18
C SER A 79 -3.99 -7.10 2.39
N MET A 80 -3.71 -8.04 3.28
CA MET A 80 -4.48 -9.30 3.39
C MET A 80 -4.82 -9.63 4.83
N ASN A 81 -5.89 -10.40 5.03
CA ASN A 81 -6.20 -10.95 6.35
C ASN A 81 -5.30 -12.16 6.66
N PRO A 82 -5.16 -12.55 7.95
CA PRO A 82 -4.29 -13.67 8.34
C PRO A 82 -4.64 -14.99 7.66
N SER A 83 -5.94 -15.27 7.47
CA SER A 83 -6.41 -16.47 6.78
C SER A 83 -5.86 -16.59 5.36
N TRP A 84 -5.71 -15.46 4.64
CA TRP A 84 -5.10 -15.45 3.32
C TRP A 84 -3.59 -15.72 3.38
N CYS A 85 -2.87 -15.10 4.33
CA CYS A 85 -1.44 -15.34 4.52
C CYS A 85 -1.11 -16.80 4.85
N LEU A 86 -2.01 -17.49 5.56
CA LEU A 86 -1.87 -18.92 5.86
C LEU A 86 -2.04 -19.81 4.62
N LEU A 87 -2.91 -19.42 3.67
CA LEU A 87 -3.11 -20.18 2.44
C LEU A 87 -2.00 -19.94 1.40
N PHE A 88 -1.46 -18.72 1.35
CA PHE A 88 -0.43 -18.33 0.39
C PHE A 88 0.84 -17.83 1.10
N PRO A 89 1.52 -18.68 1.90
CA PRO A 89 2.64 -18.25 2.75
C PRO A 89 3.89 -17.80 1.97
N ASN A 90 3.99 -18.19 0.70
CA ASN A 90 5.11 -17.84 -0.19
C ASN A 90 4.79 -16.68 -1.13
N SER A 91 3.60 -16.09 -0.99
CA SER A 91 3.18 -14.98 -1.83
C SER A 91 4.07 -13.76 -1.67
N LYS A 92 4.17 -12.96 -2.73
CA LYS A 92 5.01 -11.77 -2.77
C LYS A 92 4.30 -10.65 -3.53
N VAL A 93 4.47 -9.43 -3.04
CA VAL A 93 4.10 -8.23 -3.80
C VAL A 93 5.33 -7.72 -4.55
N VAL A 94 5.15 -7.37 -5.81
CA VAL A 94 6.20 -6.82 -6.68
C VAL A 94 5.73 -5.51 -7.27
N HIS A 95 6.50 -4.45 -7.07
CA HIS A 95 6.29 -3.17 -7.77
C HIS A 95 6.97 -3.25 -9.13
N LEU A 96 6.17 -3.21 -10.19
CA LEU A 96 6.65 -3.30 -11.57
C LEU A 96 7.14 -1.93 -12.06
N THR A 97 7.91 -1.93 -13.14
CA THR A 97 8.42 -0.69 -13.74
C THR A 97 7.27 0.22 -14.19
N ARG A 98 7.32 1.47 -13.74
CA ARG A 98 6.42 2.54 -14.22
C ARG A 98 6.81 2.93 -15.64
N CYS A 99 5.85 2.88 -16.58
CA CYS A 99 6.07 3.28 -17.97
C CYS A 99 5.31 4.56 -18.36
N HIS A 100 3.98 4.56 -18.23
CA HIS A 100 3.14 5.65 -18.77
C HIS A 100 2.27 6.36 -17.73
N SER A 101 1.88 5.68 -16.64
CA SER A 101 1.16 6.29 -15.51
C SER A 101 2.12 6.99 -14.55
N ASP A 102 1.61 7.87 -13.70
CA ASP A 102 2.25 8.34 -12.47
C ASP A 102 2.29 7.28 -11.37
N HIS A 103 1.41 6.27 -11.45
CA HIS A 103 1.47 5.06 -10.65
C HIS A 103 2.30 3.97 -11.35
N CYS A 104 2.97 3.13 -10.56
CA CYS A 104 3.55 1.88 -11.03
C CYS A 104 2.57 0.73 -10.78
N PRO A 105 2.45 -0.24 -11.71
CA PRO A 105 1.65 -1.42 -11.45
C PRO A 105 2.21 -2.21 -10.25
N ILE A 106 1.34 -2.73 -9.41
CA ILE A 106 1.68 -3.65 -8.33
C ILE A 106 1.14 -5.04 -8.68
N LEU A 107 1.96 -6.07 -8.48
CA LEU A 107 1.65 -7.46 -8.80
C LEU A 107 1.69 -8.30 -7.53
N LEU A 108 0.61 -9.05 -7.29
CA LEU A 108 0.59 -10.12 -6.30
C LEU A 108 0.93 -11.44 -6.99
N ASN A 109 2.04 -12.05 -6.60
CA ASN A 109 2.44 -13.39 -7.02
C ASN A 109 2.11 -14.37 -5.90
N MET A 110 1.28 -15.38 -6.17
CA MET A 110 0.75 -16.34 -5.18
C MET A 110 1.44 -17.69 -5.28
#